data_AF-A0A7C5VRC5-F1
#
_entry.id   AF-A0A7C5VRC5-F1
#
_cell.length_a   1.000
_cell.length_b   1.000
_cell.length_c   1.000
_cell.angle_alpha   90.00
_cell.angle_beta   90.00
_cell.angle_gamma   90.00
#
_symmetry.space_group_name_H-M   'P 1'
#
loop_
_entity.id
_entity.type
_entity.pdbx_description
1 polymer ?
#
loop_
_entity_poly.entity_id
_entity_poly.type
_entity_poly.pdbx_seq_one_letter_code
_entity_poly.pdbx_strand_id
1 'polypeptide(L)' 'MPSPFIERVLLTILVWGLLLEIFGVVVLSSQPWRFEFSYLLVLLVITLTAIILIVTRLRKKYMIGLGA' A
#
# COMPACT_ATOMS: atom_id res chain seq x y z
N MET A 1 -1.55 8.80 -18.93
CA MET A 1 -1.14 9.05 -17.54
C MET A 1 -2.39 9.14 -16.70
N PRO A 2 -2.52 8.40 -15.58
CA PRO A 2 -3.67 8.55 -14.69
C PRO A 2 -3.75 10.01 -14.21
N SER A 3 -4.97 10.51 -14.02
CA SER A 3 -5.17 11.87 -13.53
C SER A 3 -4.64 11.98 -12.08
N PRO A 4 -4.18 13.17 -11.65
CA PRO A 4 -3.73 13.36 -10.26
C PRO A 4 -4.81 13.02 -9.22
N PHE A 5 -6.08 13.11 -9.61
CA PHE A 5 -7.21 12.65 -8.81
C PHE A 5 -7.20 11.12 -8.63
N ILE A 6 -7.03 10.35 -9.71
CA ILE A 6 -6.97 8.88 -9.66
C ILE A 6 -5.78 8.41 -8.81
N GLU A 7 -4.60 9.03 -8.97
CA GLU A 7 -3.41 8.72 -8.17
C GLU A 7 -3.66 8.92 -6.66
N ARG A 8 -4.35 10.00 -6.28
CA ARG A 8 -4.76 10.28 -4.88
C ARG A 8 -5.76 9.25 -4.36
N VAL A 9 -6.81 8.94 -5.12
CA VAL A 9 -7.84 7.97 -4.71
C VAL A 9 -7.23 6.59 -4.52
N LEU A 10 -6.36 6.15 -5.44
CA LEU A 10 -5.63 4.88 -5.32
C LEU A 10 -4.77 4.84 -4.06
N LEU A 11 -4.01 5.89 -3.77
CA LEU A 11 -3.21 5.97 -2.53
C LEU A 11 -4.09 5.93 -1.29
N THR A 12 -5.20 6.67 -1.27
CA THR A 12 -6.13 6.66 -0.14
C THR A 12 -6.67 5.25 0.11
N ILE A 13 -7.13 4.56 -0.93
CA ILE A 13 -7.64 3.19 -0.82
C ILE A 13 -6.54 2.23 -0.32
N LEU A 14 -5.33 2.33 -0.87
CA LEU A 14 -4.21 1.48 -0.45
C LEU A 14 -3.81 1.72 1.01
N VAL A 15 -3.82 2.97 1.47
CA VAL A 15 -3.51 3.31 2.87
C VAL A 15 -4.58 2.77 3.82
N TRP A 16 -5.87 2.92 3.46
CA TRP A 16 -6.96 2.34 4.24
C TRP A 16 -6.91 0.80 4.26
N GLY A 17 -6.59 0.19 3.12
CA GLY A 17 -6.35 -1.26 3.02
C GLY A 17 -5.20 -1.71 3.91
N LEU A 18 -4.07 -0.99 3.89
CA LEU A 18 -2.91 -1.29 4.72
C LEU A 18 -3.23 -1.19 6.23
N LEU A 19 -4.05 -0.22 6.64
CA LEU A 19 -4.52 -0.14 8.03
C LEU A 19 -5.35 -1.38 8.41
N LEU A 20 -6.28 -1.78 7.54
CA LEU A 20 -7.10 -2.98 7.76
C LEU A 20 -6.24 -4.25 7.84
N GLU A 21 -5.23 -4.37 6.98
CA GLU A 21 -4.28 -5.48 7.03
C GLU A 21 -3.50 -5.49 8.35
N ILE A 22 -3.00 -4.34 8.82
CA ILE A 22 -2.31 -4.25 10.13
C ILE A 22 -3.25 -4.70 11.26
N PHE A 23 -4.49 -4.22 11.29
CA PHE A 23 -5.47 -4.66 12.29
C PHE A 23 -5.72 -6.18 12.19
N GLY A 24 -5.83 -6.72 10.96
CA GLY A 24 -5.99 -8.15 10.73
C GLY A 24 -4.81 -8.96 11.28
N VAL A 25 -3.57 -8.51 11.04
CA VAL A 25 -2.36 -9.15 11.59
C VAL A 25 -2.38 -9.12 13.12
N VAL A 26 -2.74 -7.98 13.73
CA VAL A 26 -2.80 -7.85 15.20
C VAL A 26 -3.85 -8.79 15.79
N VAL A 27 -5.05 -8.86 15.21
CA VAL A 27 -6.13 -9.71 15.70
C VAL A 27 -5.80 -11.20 15.53
N LEU A 28 -5.23 -11.58 14.39
CA LEU A 28 -4.87 -12.97 14.10
C LEU A 28 -3.51 -13.40 14.67
N SER A 29 -2.76 -12.49 15.29
CA SER A 29 -1.44 -12.77 15.88
C SER A 29 -1.45 -13.88 16.93
N SER A 30 -2.58 -14.08 17.60
CA SER A 30 -2.76 -15.15 18.60
C SER A 30 -2.89 -16.54 17.97
N GLN A 31 -3.15 -16.63 16.67
CA GLN A 31 -3.32 -17.90 15.94
C GLN A 31 -2.53 -17.88 14.61
N PRO A 32 -1.19 -17.80 14.68
CA PRO A 32 -0.34 -17.59 13.50
C PRO A 32 -0.32 -18.79 12.54
N TRP A 33 -0.77 -19.96 12.99
CA TRP A 33 -0.84 -21.19 12.20
C TRP A 33 -2.00 -21.23 11.22
N ARG A 34 -2.94 -20.28 11.30
CA ARG A 34 -4.06 -20.21 10.34
C ARG A 34 -3.55 -19.73 8.99
N PHE A 35 -4.02 -20.38 7.93
CA PHE A 35 -3.76 -19.96 6.55
C PHE A 35 -4.06 -18.48 6.33
N GLU A 36 -5.12 -17.99 6.96
CA GLU A 36 -5.54 -16.59 6.92
C GLU A 36 -4.43 -15.63 7.38
N PHE A 37 -3.65 -15.98 8.41
CA PHE A 37 -2.57 -15.14 8.92
C PHE A 37 -1.42 -15.02 7.91
N SER A 38 -0.98 -16.16 7.34
CA SER A 38 0.05 -16.19 6.30
C SER A 38 -0.39 -15.45 5.03
N TYR A 39 -1.65 -15.64 4.63
CA TYR A 39 -2.24 -14.91 3.50
C TYR A 39 -2.22 -13.39 3.75
N LEU A 40 -2.61 -12.96 4.94
CA LEU A 40 -2.67 -11.54 5.30
C LEU A 40 -1.27 -10.90 5.34
N LEU A 41 -0.26 -11.64 5.80
CA LEU A 41 1.14 -11.19 5.74
C LEU A 41 1.64 -11.02 4.30
N VAL A 42 1.33 -11.96 3.41
CA VAL A 42 1.68 -11.84 1.98
C VAL A 42 0.98 -10.64 1.37
N LEU A 43 -0.31 -10.44 1.66
CA LEU A 43 -1.07 -9.30 1.17
C LEU A 43 -0.46 -7.98 1.65
N LEU A 44 -0.08 -7.91 2.93
CA LEU A 44 0.57 -6.75 3.52
C LEU A 44 1.88 -6.37 2.81
N VAL A 45 2.71 -7.35 2.45
CA VAL A 45 3.94 -7.11 1.68
C VAL A 45 3.63 -6.57 0.28
N ILE A 46 2.60 -7.10 -0.38
CA ILE A 46 2.18 -6.64 -1.72
C ILE A 46 1.66 -5.20 -1.64
N THR A 47 0.78 -4.91 -0.68
CA THR A 47 0.20 -3.58 -0.47
C THR A 47 1.28 -2.55 -0.15
N LEU A 48 2.25 -2.88 0.72
CA LEU A 48 3.43 -2.04 0.99
C LEU A 48 4.23 -1.75 -0.29
N THR A 49 4.51 -2.79 -1.07
CA THR A 49 5.28 -2.67 -2.31
C THR A 49 4.56 -1.77 -3.32
N ALA A 50 3.24 -1.92 -3.45
CA ALA A 50 2.41 -1.09 -4.32
C ALA A 50 2.44 0.39 -3.91
N ILE A 51 2.32 0.69 -2.62
CA ILE A 51 2.41 2.06 -2.08
C ILE A 51 3.78 2.66 -2.38
N ILE A 52 4.87 1.93 -2.09
CA ILE A 52 6.24 2.39 -2.35
C ILE A 52 6.43 2.70 -3.84
N LEU A 53 5.96 1.83 -4.74
CA LEU A 53 6.06 2.05 -6.18
C LEU A 53 5.28 3.29 -6.65
N ILE A 54 4.09 3.53 -6.12
CA ILE A 54 3.28 4.70 -6.49
C ILE A 54 3.96 5.98 -5.96
N VAL A 55 4.39 5.98 -4.70
CA VAL A 55 5.07 7.14 -4.07
C VAL A 55 6.39 7.45 -4.75
N THR A 56 7.21 6.46 -5.07
CA THR A 56 8.48 6.66 -5.79
C THR A 56 8.25 7.23 -7.20
N ARG A 57 7.23 6.76 -7.91
CA ARG A 57 6.82 7.32 -9.21
C ARG A 57 6.36 8.77 -9.09
N LEU A 58 5.53 9.10 -8.10
CA LEU A 58 5.10 10.47 -7.80
C LEU A 58 6.30 11.36 -7.50
N ARG A 59 7.20 10.94 -6.61
CA ARG A 59 8.41 11.72 -6.25
C ARG A 59 9.27 12.01 -7.49
N LYS A 60 9.48 11.00 -8.35
CA LYS A 60 10.24 11.18 -9.59
C LYS A 60 9.55 12.16 -10.54
N LYS A 61 8.23 12.09 -10.69
CA LYS A 61 7.42 13.02 -11.51
C LYS A 61 7.53 14.46 -10.98
N TYR A 62 7.43 14.65 -9.67
CA TYR A 62 7.60 15.96 -9.03
C TYR A 62 9.02 16.52 -9.18
N MET A 63 10.07 15.70 -9.00
CA MET A 63 11.45 16.18 -9.17
C MET A 63 11.79 16.55 -10.61
N ILE A 64 11.27 15.80 -11.59
CA ILE A 64 11.49 16.11 -13.02
C ILE A 64 10.75 17.40 -13.41
N GLY A 65 9.55 17.64 -12.87
CA GLY A 65 8.78 18.86 -13.15
C GLY A 65 9.32 20.14 -12.50
N LEU A 66 10.24 20.04 -11.53
CA LEU A 66 10.90 21.18 -10.89
C LEU A 66 12.22 21.58 -11.58
N GLY A 67 12.74 20.72 -12.46
CA GLY A 67 14.00 20.91 -13.18
C GLY A 67 13.83 21.32 -14.66
N ALA A 68 12.61 21.63 -15.08
CA ALA A 68 12.24 22.18 -16.38
C ALA A 68 11.62 23.56 -16.20
#